data_AF-A0A7M7NL76-F1
#
_entry.id   AF-A0A7M7NL76-F1
#
_cell.length_a   1.000
_cell.length_b   1.000
_cell.length_c   1.000
_cell.angle_alpha   90.00
_cell.angle_beta   90.00
_cell.angle_gamma   90.00
#
_symmetry.space_group_name_H-M   'P 1'
#
loop_
_entity.id
_entity.type
_entity.pdbx_description
1 polymer ?
#
loop_
_entity_poly.entity_id
_entity_poly.type
_entity_poly.pdbx_seq_one_letter_code
_entity_poly.pdbx_strand_id
1 'polypeptide(L)'
;MDMKVFIDVDPCVSSPCGEGTVCVSTMFAYECQAATTPATGNSTTEVTDTSTMGPPANPCEAEGDAYPCHELYGVCENIDGTPLCSCYDGYDLANDGVTCMAHLNCSHCENGECVISDAGAKCVCDSGYMQGTGEHTCEDINECKSESSVCDVEYGECKNTAGAYYCSCITGFVTGGNGLTCQEYMDTATDDPEETTNFADHDEPIEWKIARKVIIIITVVTLLIVILSIVIVVICCRCKNDDKVKEKPNA
;
A
#
# COMPACT_ATOMS: atom_id res chain seq x y z
N MET A 1 -54.17 1.79 -19.31
CA MET A 1 -54.03 3.26 -19.26
C MET A 1 -54.67 3.69 -17.95
N ASP A 2 -53.91 3.63 -16.86
CA ASP A 2 -54.42 3.98 -15.54
C ASP A 2 -54.41 5.50 -15.37
N MET A 3 -55.61 6.07 -15.37
CA MET A 3 -55.84 7.49 -15.10
C MET A 3 -55.69 7.70 -13.59
N LYS A 4 -54.51 8.13 -13.14
CA LYS A 4 -54.30 8.55 -11.76
C LYS A 4 -55.16 9.79 -11.51
N VAL A 5 -56.21 9.63 -10.72
CA VAL A 5 -56.98 10.74 -10.15
C VAL A 5 -56.07 11.44 -9.14
N PHE A 6 -55.61 12.64 -9.47
CA PHE A 6 -54.96 13.51 -8.50
C PHE A 6 -56.06 14.11 -7.62
N ILE A 7 -56.11 13.69 -6.35
CA ILE A 7 -56.89 14.40 -5.34
C ILE A 7 -56.06 15.65 -5.01
N ASP A 8 -56.55 16.81 -5.42
CA ASP A 8 -55.95 18.09 -5.10
C ASP A 8 -56.08 18.31 -3.58
N VAL A 9 -54.98 18.11 -2.85
CA VAL A 9 -54.93 18.36 -1.41
C VAL A 9 -54.76 19.86 -1.26
N ASP A 10 -55.83 20.56 -0.86
CA ASP A 10 -55.81 22.02 -0.71
C ASP A 10 -54.68 22.45 0.24
N PRO A 11 -53.61 23.09 -0.28
CA PRO A 11 -52.44 23.44 0.51
C PRO A 11 -52.73 24.56 1.51
N CYS A 12 -53.84 25.27 1.38
CA CYS A 12 -54.22 26.36 2.28
C CYS A 12 -54.84 25.88 3.61
N VAL A 13 -55.11 24.58 3.77
CA VAL A 13 -55.67 24.02 5.01
C VAL A 13 -54.69 24.08 6.18
N SER A 14 -53.38 24.06 5.91
CA SER A 14 -52.34 24.16 6.96
C SER A 14 -52.01 25.60 7.37
N SER A 15 -52.72 26.60 6.82
CA SER A 15 -52.42 28.03 6.99
C SER A 15 -50.92 28.35 6.77
N PRO A 16 -50.35 28.01 5.60
CA PRO A 16 -48.91 28.17 5.36
C PRO A 16 -48.47 29.64 5.21
N CYS A 17 -49.42 30.58 5.11
CA CYS A 17 -49.17 32.00 4.93
C CYS A 17 -49.19 32.75 6.28
N GLY A 18 -48.26 33.68 6.47
CA GLY A 18 -48.12 34.47 7.70
C GLY A 18 -49.22 35.54 7.93
N GLU A 19 -49.24 36.14 9.13
CA GLU A 19 -50.24 37.15 9.51
C GLU A 19 -50.31 38.33 8.50
N GLY A 20 -51.52 38.73 8.12
CA GLY A 20 -51.75 39.82 7.16
C GLY A 20 -51.82 39.38 5.69
N THR A 21 -51.73 38.08 5.42
CA THR A 21 -51.89 37.51 4.06
C THR A 21 -53.00 36.46 4.00
N VAL A 22 -53.53 36.24 2.80
CA VAL A 22 -54.58 35.27 2.49
C VAL A 22 -53.99 34.23 1.55
N CYS A 23 -54.10 32.95 1.92
CA CYS A 23 -53.69 31.84 1.08
C CYS A 23 -54.74 31.59 -0.02
N VAL A 24 -54.29 31.51 -1.27
CA VAL A 24 -55.12 31.20 -2.44
C VAL A 24 -54.57 29.95 -3.11
N SER A 25 -55.38 28.89 -3.17
CA SER A 25 -55.02 27.66 -3.88
C SER A 25 -55.06 27.86 -5.40
N THR A 26 -54.10 27.27 -6.10
CA THR A 26 -53.97 27.29 -7.57
C THR A 26 -53.85 25.86 -8.09
N MET A 27 -53.99 25.67 -9.41
CA MET A 27 -54.14 24.35 -10.04
C MET A 27 -52.99 23.34 -9.75
N PHE A 28 -51.85 23.77 -9.18
CA PHE A 28 -50.75 22.90 -8.75
C PHE A 28 -49.94 23.42 -7.52
N ALA A 29 -50.40 24.46 -6.81
CA ALA A 29 -49.66 25.13 -5.72
C ALA A 29 -50.56 26.07 -4.89
N TYR A 30 -49.98 26.90 -4.01
CA TYR A 30 -50.66 28.03 -3.36
C TYR A 30 -49.87 29.33 -3.55
N GLU A 31 -50.56 30.47 -3.48
CA GLU A 31 -49.96 31.80 -3.40
C GLU A 31 -50.50 32.56 -2.17
N CYS A 32 -49.64 33.33 -1.50
CA CYS A 32 -50.04 34.19 -0.39
C CYS A 32 -50.22 35.63 -0.89
N GLN A 33 -51.42 36.18 -0.76
CA GLN A 33 -51.75 37.54 -1.21
C GLN A 33 -52.00 38.46 -0.03
N ALA A 34 -51.61 39.74 -0.13
CA ALA A 34 -51.85 40.71 0.95
C ALA A 34 -53.36 40.86 1.22
N ALA A 35 -53.76 40.77 2.48
CA ALA A 35 -55.15 40.98 2.88
C ALA A 35 -55.53 42.46 2.68
N THR A 36 -56.15 42.78 1.56
CA THR A 36 -56.62 44.14 1.28
C THR A 36 -57.86 44.44 2.11
N THR A 37 -57.68 45.02 3.29
CA THR A 37 -58.76 45.73 3.98
C THR A 37 -58.73 47.21 3.60
N PRO A 38 -59.90 47.89 3.47
CA PRO A 38 -59.95 49.32 3.19
C PRO A 38 -59.40 50.09 4.39
N ALA A 39 -58.54 51.06 4.12
CA ALA A 39 -57.86 51.89 5.12
C ALA A 39 -58.82 52.59 6.09
N THR A 40 -58.68 52.31 7.39
CA THR A 40 -59.05 53.23 8.48
C THR A 40 -58.14 53.03 9.69
N GLY A 41 -57.34 54.07 10.00
CA GLY A 41 -57.07 54.47 11.39
C GLY A 41 -55.87 53.86 12.13
N ASN A 42 -54.75 54.59 12.09
CA ASN A 42 -53.85 54.93 13.20
C ASN A 42 -53.50 53.85 14.25
N SER A 43 -52.34 53.21 14.09
CA SER A 43 -51.55 52.70 15.21
C SER A 43 -50.08 53.04 14.95
N THR A 44 -49.52 53.89 15.80
CA THR A 44 -48.08 54.16 15.88
C THR A 44 -47.38 52.96 16.47
N THR A 45 -47.18 51.94 15.65
CA THR A 45 -46.08 51.01 15.81
C THR A 45 -45.03 51.47 14.81
N GLU A 46 -43.82 51.77 15.27
CA GLU A 46 -42.66 51.79 14.39
C GLU A 46 -42.52 50.37 13.84
N VAL A 47 -43.23 50.10 12.75
CA VAL A 47 -42.84 49.07 11.81
C VAL A 47 -41.51 49.60 11.28
N THR A 48 -40.41 49.05 11.77
CA THR A 48 -39.17 49.09 11.01
C THR A 48 -39.50 48.39 9.70
N ASP A 49 -39.86 49.22 8.73
CA ASP A 49 -40.20 48.87 7.37
C ASP A 49 -38.95 48.27 6.72
N THR A 50 -38.67 46.99 7.00
CA THR A 50 -37.68 46.20 6.27
C THR A 50 -38.05 46.03 4.80
N SER A 51 -39.24 46.49 4.37
CA SER A 51 -39.66 46.57 2.97
C SER A 51 -39.14 47.81 2.23
N THR A 52 -38.34 48.69 2.85
CA THR A 52 -37.65 49.81 2.15
C THR A 52 -36.14 49.63 2.01
N MET A 53 -35.57 48.55 2.54
CA MET A 53 -34.20 48.17 2.18
C MET A 53 -34.30 47.39 0.87
N GLY A 54 -33.93 48.06 -0.23
CA GLY A 54 -33.59 47.35 -1.46
C GLY A 54 -32.56 46.25 -1.17
N PRO A 55 -32.40 45.29 -2.09
CA PRO A 55 -31.39 44.24 -1.91
C PRO A 55 -30.06 44.87 -1.50
N PRO A 56 -29.31 44.25 -0.55
CA PRO A 56 -28.08 44.85 -0.06
C PRO A 56 -27.16 45.17 -1.23
N ALA A 57 -26.52 46.35 -1.19
CA ALA A 57 -25.57 46.77 -2.24
C ALA A 57 -24.43 45.75 -2.42
N ASN A 58 -24.15 44.98 -1.37
CA ASN A 58 -23.31 43.79 -1.40
C ASN A 58 -24.17 42.54 -1.18
N PRO A 59 -24.39 41.70 -2.21
CA PRO A 59 -25.17 40.47 -2.08
C PRO A 59 -24.50 39.40 -1.18
N CYS A 60 -23.19 39.50 -0.93
CA CYS A 60 -22.45 38.57 -0.07
C CYS A 60 -22.61 38.85 1.44
N GLU A 61 -23.29 39.93 1.82
CA GLU A 61 -23.64 40.25 3.22
C GLU A 61 -25.03 39.70 3.62
N ALA A 62 -25.70 38.99 2.71
CA ALA A 62 -26.94 38.30 3.01
C ALA A 62 -26.68 37.05 3.87
N GLU A 63 -27.67 36.66 4.67
CA GLU A 63 -27.58 35.54 5.61
C GLU A 63 -28.74 34.56 5.37
N GLY A 64 -28.54 33.29 5.72
CA GLY A 64 -29.55 32.23 5.59
C GLY A 64 -30.02 32.04 4.13
N ASP A 65 -31.32 31.89 3.92
CA ASP A 65 -31.92 31.60 2.60
C ASP A 65 -31.68 32.70 1.53
N ALA A 66 -31.23 33.88 1.95
CA ALA A 66 -30.90 35.00 1.05
C ALA A 66 -29.42 35.01 0.62
N TYR A 67 -28.56 34.17 1.22
CA TYR A 67 -27.16 34.07 0.83
C TYR A 67 -27.03 33.42 -0.56
N PRO A 68 -26.32 34.05 -1.52
CA PRO A 68 -26.39 33.67 -2.93
C PRO A 68 -25.53 32.45 -3.30
N CYS A 69 -24.61 32.01 -2.45
CA CYS A 69 -23.67 30.91 -2.74
C CYS A 69 -23.88 29.73 -1.77
N HIS A 70 -23.20 28.61 -1.98
CA HIS A 70 -23.24 27.48 -1.04
C HIS A 70 -22.64 27.85 0.33
N GLU A 71 -23.44 27.82 1.40
CA GLU A 71 -23.09 28.30 2.75
C GLU A 71 -21.81 27.68 3.35
N LEU A 72 -21.58 26.38 3.11
CA LEU A 72 -20.45 25.63 3.71
C LEU A 72 -19.24 25.44 2.78
N TYR A 73 -19.43 25.47 1.46
CA TYR A 73 -18.45 24.98 0.48
C TYR A 73 -18.13 25.98 -0.62
N GLY A 74 -18.69 27.19 -0.54
CA GLY A 74 -18.44 28.28 -1.47
C GLY A 74 -18.03 29.56 -0.75
N VAL A 75 -17.39 30.44 -1.51
CA VAL A 75 -17.09 31.81 -1.12
C VAL A 75 -17.74 32.76 -2.13
N CYS A 76 -18.31 33.85 -1.60
CA CYS A 76 -18.97 34.89 -2.38
C CYS A 76 -18.04 36.10 -2.53
N GLU A 77 -17.85 36.55 -3.76
CA GLU A 77 -17.22 37.83 -4.08
C GLU A 77 -18.25 38.78 -4.70
N ASN A 78 -18.24 40.04 -4.29
CA ASN A 78 -19.12 41.06 -4.86
C ASN A 78 -18.45 41.80 -6.01
N ILE A 79 -18.99 41.63 -7.22
CA ILE A 79 -18.54 42.33 -8.42
C ILE A 79 -19.63 43.34 -8.83
N ASP A 80 -19.44 44.61 -8.46
CA ASP A 80 -20.35 45.71 -8.81
C ASP A 80 -21.83 45.47 -8.46
N GLY A 81 -22.10 44.79 -7.34
CA GLY A 81 -23.46 44.44 -6.90
C GLY A 81 -23.96 43.10 -7.43
N THR A 82 -23.13 42.34 -8.15
CA THR A 82 -23.41 40.98 -8.63
C THR A 82 -22.58 39.98 -7.81
N PRO A 83 -23.19 38.91 -7.26
CA PRO A 83 -22.43 37.88 -6.57
C PRO A 83 -21.70 36.98 -7.57
N LEU A 84 -20.41 36.76 -7.35
CA LEU A 84 -19.61 35.74 -8.00
C LEU A 84 -19.29 34.66 -6.98
N CYS A 85 -19.85 33.47 -7.18
CA CYS A 85 -19.56 32.32 -6.34
C CYS A 85 -18.35 31.56 -6.87
N SER A 86 -17.44 31.17 -5.98
CA SER A 86 -16.39 30.20 -6.25
C SER A 86 -16.40 29.13 -5.16
N CYS A 87 -16.02 27.91 -5.52
CA CYS A 87 -16.06 26.78 -4.60
C CYS A 87 -14.69 26.55 -3.96
N TYR A 88 -14.68 26.04 -2.73
CA TYR A 88 -13.44 25.58 -2.10
C TYR A 88 -12.87 24.34 -2.81
N ASP A 89 -11.62 24.01 -2.51
CA ASP A 89 -10.96 22.83 -3.07
C ASP A 89 -11.81 21.56 -2.84
N GLY A 90 -11.88 20.69 -3.85
CA GLY A 90 -12.75 19.51 -3.83
C GLY A 90 -14.20 19.72 -4.27
N TYR A 91 -14.58 20.92 -4.74
CA TYR A 91 -15.93 21.24 -5.22
C TYR A 91 -15.92 21.96 -6.57
N ASP A 92 -16.85 21.61 -7.46
CA ASP A 92 -17.10 22.29 -8.72
C ASP A 92 -18.37 23.15 -8.65
N LEU A 93 -18.32 24.33 -9.28
CA LEU A 93 -19.48 25.17 -9.45
C LEU A 93 -20.45 24.53 -10.46
N ALA A 94 -21.67 24.25 -10.02
CA ALA A 94 -22.71 23.70 -10.86
C ALA A 94 -23.14 24.72 -11.94
N ASN A 95 -23.90 24.24 -12.92
CA ASN A 95 -24.37 25.06 -14.04
C ASN A 95 -25.33 26.20 -13.61
N ASP A 96 -25.85 26.17 -12.38
CA ASP A 96 -26.66 27.25 -11.81
C ASP A 96 -25.80 28.43 -11.31
N GLY A 97 -24.47 28.28 -11.26
CA GLY A 97 -23.54 29.32 -10.85
C GLY A 97 -23.52 29.63 -9.35
N VAL A 98 -24.23 28.83 -8.53
CA VAL A 98 -24.38 29.09 -7.08
C VAL A 98 -24.17 27.84 -6.23
N THR A 99 -24.45 26.66 -6.78
CA THR A 99 -24.30 25.39 -6.07
C THR A 99 -22.88 24.87 -6.23
N CYS A 100 -22.21 24.61 -5.11
CA CYS A 100 -20.94 23.88 -5.09
C CYS A 100 -21.25 22.39 -4.92
N MET A 101 -21.00 21.60 -5.97
CA MET A 101 -21.12 20.15 -5.91
C MET A 101 -19.75 19.55 -5.64
N ALA A 102 -19.67 18.55 -4.77
CA ALA A 102 -18.42 17.82 -4.58
C ALA A 102 -17.91 17.31 -5.93
N HIS A 103 -16.60 17.38 -6.14
CA HIS A 103 -15.92 16.87 -7.32
C HIS A 103 -16.24 15.37 -7.45
N LEU A 104 -17.20 15.03 -8.30
CA LEU A 104 -17.68 13.65 -8.49
C LEU A 104 -16.70 12.83 -9.35
N ASN A 105 -15.74 13.49 -9.99
CA ASN A 105 -14.66 12.89 -10.75
C ASN A 105 -13.36 13.07 -9.97
N CYS A 106 -12.61 12.03 -9.62
CA CYS A 106 -11.26 12.27 -9.15
C CYS A 106 -10.40 12.81 -10.28
N SER A 107 -10.08 14.11 -10.25
CA SER A 107 -9.19 14.70 -11.26
C SER A 107 -7.78 14.14 -11.17
N HIS A 108 -7.28 13.80 -9.98
CA HIS A 108 -6.01 13.08 -9.81
C HIS A 108 -5.80 12.60 -8.35
N CYS A 109 -5.75 11.29 -8.10
CA CYS A 109 -5.15 10.74 -6.87
C CYS A 109 -3.78 10.16 -7.25
N GLU A 110 -2.71 10.92 -7.03
CA GLU A 110 -1.36 10.41 -7.28
C GLU A 110 -0.99 9.45 -6.13
N ASN A 111 -0.57 8.22 -6.46
CA ASN A 111 -0.23 7.16 -5.49
C ASN A 111 -1.39 6.76 -4.54
N GLY A 112 -2.61 6.69 -5.07
CA GLY A 112 -3.77 6.19 -4.34
C GLY A 112 -4.98 5.91 -5.22
N GLU A 113 -5.99 5.28 -4.61
CA GLU A 113 -7.28 4.97 -5.22
C GLU A 113 -8.34 6.00 -4.82
N CYS A 114 -9.13 6.45 -5.78
CA CYS A 114 -10.26 7.33 -5.53
C CYS A 114 -11.48 6.55 -5.03
N VAL A 115 -12.06 6.97 -3.91
CA VAL A 115 -13.31 6.42 -3.38
C VAL A 115 -14.36 7.52 -3.22
N ILE A 116 -15.59 7.27 -3.66
CA ILE A 116 -16.71 8.20 -3.52
C ILE A 116 -17.48 7.85 -2.25
N SER A 117 -17.79 8.86 -1.44
CA SER A 117 -18.59 8.73 -0.21
C SER A 117 -19.69 9.80 -0.15
N ASP A 118 -20.60 9.68 0.81
CA ASP A 118 -21.65 10.69 1.07
C ASP A 118 -21.08 12.08 1.44
N ALA A 119 -19.78 12.13 1.82
CA ALA A 119 -19.04 13.36 2.11
C ALA A 119 -18.20 13.87 0.92
N GLY A 120 -18.31 13.26 -0.27
CA GLY A 120 -17.54 13.60 -1.46
C GLY A 120 -16.51 12.52 -1.87
N ALA A 121 -15.71 12.83 -2.90
CA ALA A 121 -14.63 11.96 -3.36
C ALA A 121 -13.38 12.13 -2.47
N LYS A 122 -12.79 11.02 -2.03
CA LYS A 122 -11.57 10.99 -1.21
C LYS A 122 -10.52 10.08 -1.86
N CYS A 123 -9.24 10.42 -1.71
CA CYS A 123 -8.15 9.50 -2.04
C CYS A 123 -7.83 8.57 -0.86
N VAL A 124 -7.79 7.27 -1.13
CA VAL A 124 -7.24 6.24 -0.26
C VAL A 124 -5.83 5.94 -0.75
N CYS A 125 -4.83 6.24 0.07
CA CYS A 125 -3.43 6.13 -0.35
C CYS A 125 -2.96 4.69 -0.46
N ASP A 126 -2.09 4.44 -1.45
CA ASP A 126 -1.43 3.16 -1.63
C ASP A 126 -0.52 2.85 -0.43
N SER A 127 -0.13 1.58 -0.27
CA SER A 127 0.84 1.19 0.76
C SER A 127 2.16 1.94 0.57
N GLY A 128 2.71 2.48 1.66
CA GLY A 128 3.90 3.36 1.62
C GLY A 128 3.57 4.86 1.45
N TYR A 129 2.29 5.23 1.36
CA TYR A 129 1.85 6.62 1.26
C TYR A 129 0.85 6.98 2.36
N MET A 130 0.80 8.25 2.73
CA MET A 130 -0.11 8.82 3.73
C MET A 130 -0.86 10.02 3.16
N GLN A 131 -2.00 10.35 3.77
CA GLN A 131 -2.79 11.50 3.35
C GLN A 131 -2.00 12.79 3.59
N GLY A 132 -1.78 13.52 2.50
CA GLY A 132 -0.99 14.74 2.49
C GLY A 132 -1.75 15.96 3.00
N THR A 133 -1.15 17.13 2.81
CA THR A 133 -1.76 18.42 3.19
C THR A 133 -2.92 18.86 2.31
N GLY A 134 -3.04 18.30 1.10
CA GLY A 134 -4.23 18.45 0.24
C GLY A 134 -5.19 17.27 0.46
N GLU A 135 -6.50 17.52 0.38
CA GLU A 135 -7.52 16.46 0.60
C GLU A 135 -7.43 15.32 -0.44
N HIS A 136 -6.72 15.56 -1.55
CA HIS A 136 -6.58 14.64 -2.68
C HIS A 136 -5.12 14.22 -2.99
N THR A 137 -4.17 14.43 -2.07
CA THR A 137 -2.77 14.03 -2.30
C THR A 137 -2.34 12.91 -1.35
N CYS A 138 -1.61 11.94 -1.90
CA CYS A 138 -0.93 10.91 -1.13
C CYS A 138 0.57 11.17 -1.16
N GLU A 139 1.08 11.58 0.00
CA GLU A 139 2.48 11.90 0.20
C GLU A 139 3.23 10.63 0.63
N ASP A 140 4.42 10.46 0.09
CA ASP A 140 5.30 9.35 0.43
C ASP A 140 5.64 9.33 1.93
N ILE A 141 5.46 8.18 2.58
CA ILE A 141 5.86 8.00 3.98
C ILE A 141 7.36 7.87 4.01
N ASN A 142 8.05 8.78 4.69
CA ASN A 142 9.49 8.63 4.87
C ASN A 142 9.79 7.68 6.03
N GLU A 143 9.92 6.38 5.75
CA GLU A 143 10.12 5.38 6.81
C GLU A 143 11.45 5.61 7.56
N CYS A 144 12.47 6.12 6.87
CA CYS A 144 13.76 6.46 7.49
C CYS A 144 13.68 7.57 8.56
N LYS A 145 12.62 8.39 8.54
CA LYS A 145 12.37 9.43 9.54
C LYS A 145 11.26 9.06 10.52
N SER A 146 10.25 8.33 10.05
CA SER A 146 9.09 7.94 10.83
C SER A 146 9.44 6.87 11.87
N GLU A 147 10.34 5.95 11.51
CA GLU A 147 10.67 4.79 12.31
C GLU A 147 12.19 4.75 12.53
N SER A 148 12.65 4.71 13.78
CA SER A 148 14.08 4.77 14.09
C SER A 148 14.81 3.42 13.94
N SER A 149 14.08 2.34 13.69
CA SER A 149 14.60 0.96 13.68
C SER A 149 14.26 0.17 12.41
N VAL A 150 14.05 0.87 11.27
CA VAL A 150 13.67 0.19 10.02
C VAL A 150 14.85 -0.57 9.44
N CYS A 151 16.05 0.00 9.55
CA CYS A 151 17.30 -0.63 9.15
C CYS A 151 18.15 -0.96 10.37
N ASP A 152 19.17 -1.80 10.15
CA ASP A 152 20.23 -2.04 11.11
C ASP A 152 20.80 -0.72 11.64
N VAL A 153 20.73 -0.53 12.95
CA VAL A 153 21.06 0.75 13.60
C VAL A 153 22.57 1.00 13.60
N GLU A 154 23.37 -0.07 13.53
CA GLU A 154 24.82 0.00 13.69
C GLU A 154 25.55 -0.02 12.33
N TYR A 155 25.06 -0.85 11.40
CA TYR A 155 25.74 -1.11 10.12
C TYR A 155 24.89 -0.81 8.88
N GLY A 156 23.66 -0.33 9.07
CA GLY A 156 22.71 -0.03 7.99
C GLY A 156 22.50 1.46 7.77
N GLU A 157 22.41 1.86 6.51
CA GLU A 157 21.97 3.18 6.07
C GLU A 157 20.60 3.07 5.40
N CYS A 158 19.61 3.79 5.92
CA CYS A 158 18.27 3.84 5.35
C CYS A 158 18.18 4.79 4.16
N LYS A 159 17.59 4.32 3.05
CA LYS A 159 17.30 5.12 1.86
C LYS A 159 15.81 5.07 1.55
N ASN A 160 15.18 6.23 1.62
CA ASN A 160 13.78 6.41 1.28
C ASN A 160 13.58 6.45 -0.24
N THR A 161 12.52 5.82 -0.74
CA THR A 161 12.13 5.81 -2.16
C THR A 161 10.61 6.03 -2.26
N ALA A 162 10.09 6.35 -3.45
CA ALA A 162 8.65 6.55 -3.58
C ALA A 162 7.87 5.23 -3.34
N GLY A 163 7.06 5.20 -2.29
CA GLY A 163 6.22 4.08 -1.87
C GLY A 163 6.95 2.97 -1.12
N ALA A 164 8.24 3.13 -0.82
CA ALA A 164 9.05 2.11 -0.17
C ALA A 164 10.37 2.68 0.37
N TYR A 165 11.14 1.83 1.03
CA TYR A 165 12.51 2.14 1.44
C TYR A 165 13.40 0.92 1.21
N TYR A 166 14.71 1.13 1.25
CA TYR A 166 15.67 0.04 1.32
C TYR A 166 16.84 0.38 2.26
N CYS A 167 17.43 -0.67 2.83
CA CYS A 167 18.59 -0.57 3.70
C CYS A 167 19.86 -0.95 2.91
N SER A 168 20.85 -0.06 2.88
CA SER A 168 22.18 -0.37 2.36
C SER A 168 23.17 -0.57 3.50
N CYS A 169 23.96 -1.64 3.45
CA CYS A 169 24.98 -1.90 4.45
C CYS A 169 26.27 -1.13 4.14
N ILE A 170 27.00 -0.75 5.20
CA ILE A 170 28.33 -0.16 5.05
C ILE A 170 29.34 -1.16 4.46
N THR A 171 30.49 -0.66 4.00
CA THR A 171 31.56 -1.51 3.43
C THR A 171 31.99 -2.60 4.42
N GLY A 172 32.05 -3.84 3.95
CA GLY A 172 32.37 -5.03 4.78
C GLY A 172 31.16 -5.78 5.31
N PHE A 173 29.94 -5.24 5.09
CA PHE A 173 28.69 -5.87 5.50
C PHE A 173 27.77 -6.09 4.29
N VAL A 174 26.94 -7.13 4.37
CA VAL A 174 25.92 -7.45 3.37
C VAL A 174 24.55 -7.55 4.00
N THR A 175 23.52 -7.26 3.20
CA THR A 175 22.13 -7.32 3.64
C THR A 175 21.75 -8.76 4.00
N GLY A 176 21.18 -8.93 5.19
CA GLY A 176 20.64 -10.20 5.68
C GLY A 176 19.39 -10.65 4.93
N GLY A 177 18.93 -11.88 5.21
CA GLY A 177 17.80 -12.48 4.50
C GLY A 177 16.45 -11.77 4.65
N ASN A 178 16.31 -10.88 5.64
CA ASN A 178 15.12 -10.05 5.82
C ASN A 178 15.18 -8.68 5.10
N GLY A 179 16.31 -8.32 4.47
CA GLY A 179 16.48 -7.04 3.80
C GLY A 179 16.76 -5.85 4.73
N LEU A 180 16.73 -6.05 6.06
CA LEU A 180 16.77 -4.98 7.05
C LEU A 180 18.04 -5.02 7.92
N THR A 181 18.62 -6.20 8.14
CA THR A 181 19.84 -6.37 8.94
C THR A 181 21.10 -6.37 8.09
N CYS A 182 22.22 -6.00 8.68
CA CYS A 182 23.52 -6.09 8.06
C CYS A 182 24.36 -7.13 8.78
N GLN A 183 24.95 -8.05 8.03
CA GLN A 183 25.83 -9.08 8.56
C GLN A 183 27.21 -8.96 7.94
N GLU A 184 28.25 -9.27 8.70
CA GLU A 184 29.61 -9.25 8.19
C GLU A 184 29.70 -10.15 6.95
N TYR A 185 30.29 -9.58 5.90
CA TYR A 185 30.68 -10.38 4.76
C TYR A 185 31.87 -11.23 5.19
N MET A 186 31.64 -12.48 5.54
CA MET A 186 32.72 -13.45 5.67
C MET A 186 33.31 -13.68 4.28
N ASP A 187 34.29 -12.86 3.94
CA ASP A 187 35.23 -13.19 2.88
C ASP A 187 36.02 -14.40 3.36
N THR A 188 35.67 -15.58 2.89
CA THR A 188 36.42 -16.80 3.20
C THR A 188 37.82 -16.79 2.57
N ALA A 189 38.28 -15.66 2.03
CA ALA A 189 39.56 -15.56 1.34
C ALA A 189 40.69 -14.82 2.05
N THR A 190 40.51 -13.89 3.01
CA THR A 190 41.66 -13.03 3.39
C THR A 190 41.72 -12.43 4.82
N ASP A 191 41.79 -13.21 5.90
CA ASP A 191 42.44 -12.69 7.13
C ASP A 191 42.87 -13.74 8.19
N ASP A 192 43.55 -14.84 7.77
CA ASP A 192 44.48 -15.54 8.67
C ASP A 192 45.57 -16.31 7.90
N PRO A 193 46.83 -15.82 7.86
CA PRO A 193 47.96 -16.58 7.30
C PRO A 193 48.63 -17.52 8.32
N GLU A 194 48.13 -17.69 9.55
CA GLU A 194 48.74 -18.57 10.56
C GLU A 194 47.92 -19.80 10.99
N GLU A 195 46.69 -20.01 10.50
CA GLU A 195 46.02 -21.31 10.68
C GLU A 195 46.26 -22.30 9.53
N THR A 196 47.52 -22.43 9.07
CA THR A 196 47.95 -23.69 8.42
C THR A 196 48.30 -24.71 9.50
N THR A 197 47.30 -25.11 10.29
CA THR A 197 47.45 -26.35 11.04
C THR A 197 47.53 -27.49 10.03
N ASN A 198 48.61 -28.26 10.14
CA ASN A 198 48.69 -29.57 9.55
C ASN A 198 47.48 -30.40 9.99
N PHE A 199 46.45 -30.52 9.16
CA PHE A 199 45.43 -31.56 9.31
C PHE A 199 44.87 -31.97 7.95
N ALA A 200 45.72 -32.60 7.15
CA ALA A 200 45.27 -33.51 6.13
C ALA A 200 44.66 -34.76 6.81
N ASP A 201 43.39 -34.69 7.21
CA ASP A 201 42.52 -35.86 7.42
C ASP A 201 41.13 -35.39 7.87
N HIS A 202 40.06 -36.02 7.37
CA HIS A 202 38.63 -35.75 7.61
C HIS A 202 38.06 -34.59 6.76
N ASP A 203 37.35 -34.79 5.66
CA ASP A 203 36.29 -35.76 5.44
C ASP A 203 36.32 -36.34 4.04
N GLU A 204 36.40 -37.66 3.99
CA GLU A 204 36.30 -38.40 2.76
C GLU A 204 35.22 -39.47 3.11
N PRO A 205 34.22 -39.75 2.25
CA PRO A 205 32.97 -40.46 2.60
C PRO A 205 33.18 -41.89 3.15
N ILE A 206 32.42 -42.33 4.15
CA ILE A 206 32.62 -43.62 4.87
C ILE A 206 32.82 -44.84 3.93
N GLU A 207 32.24 -44.82 2.74
CA GLU A 207 32.38 -45.78 1.64
C GLU A 207 33.85 -46.07 1.21
N TRP A 208 34.72 -45.06 1.04
CA TRP A 208 36.08 -45.29 0.51
C TRP A 208 37.05 -45.80 1.58
N LYS A 209 36.83 -45.48 2.88
CA LYS A 209 37.66 -45.99 3.98
C LYS A 209 37.56 -47.51 4.08
N ILE A 210 36.38 -48.05 3.80
CA ILE A 210 36.13 -49.49 3.75
C ILE A 210 36.67 -50.06 2.44
N ALA A 211 36.43 -49.41 1.30
CA ALA A 211 36.92 -49.86 -0.01
C ALA A 211 38.45 -50.00 -0.04
N ARG A 212 39.20 -49.04 0.51
CA ARG A 212 40.67 -49.09 0.57
C ARG A 212 41.18 -50.28 1.38
N LYS A 213 40.53 -50.58 2.51
CA LYS A 213 40.89 -51.74 3.35
C LYS A 213 40.56 -53.07 2.64
N VAL A 214 39.43 -53.15 1.96
CA VAL A 214 39.01 -54.35 1.20
C VAL A 214 39.97 -54.63 0.03
N ILE A 215 40.37 -53.60 -0.72
CA ILE A 215 41.31 -53.74 -1.84
C ILE A 215 42.65 -54.29 -1.35
N ILE A 216 43.19 -53.78 -0.24
CA ILE A 216 44.46 -54.26 0.34
C ILE A 216 44.35 -55.72 0.77
N ILE A 217 43.22 -56.15 1.35
CA ILE A 217 43.03 -57.54 1.74
C ILE A 217 42.99 -58.45 0.51
N ILE A 218 42.27 -58.05 -0.56
CA ILE A 218 42.18 -58.83 -1.81
C ILE A 218 43.57 -58.97 -2.46
N THR A 219 44.37 -57.90 -2.51
CA THR A 219 45.72 -57.97 -3.10
C THR A 219 46.66 -58.87 -2.29
N VAL A 220 46.59 -58.83 -0.96
CA VAL A 220 47.39 -59.72 -0.10
C VAL A 220 46.98 -61.18 -0.30
N VAL A 221 45.67 -61.48 -0.31
CA VAL A 221 45.16 -62.84 -0.49
C VAL A 221 45.56 -63.40 -1.86
N THR A 222 45.43 -62.61 -2.92
CA THR A 222 45.83 -63.04 -4.28
C THR A 222 47.34 -63.29 -4.37
N LEU A 223 48.18 -62.43 -3.77
CA LEU A 223 49.63 -62.65 -3.70
C LEU A 223 49.98 -63.93 -2.94
N LEU A 224 49.32 -64.22 -1.82
CA LEU A 224 49.55 -65.45 -1.05
C LEU A 224 49.16 -66.71 -1.86
N ILE A 225 48.06 -66.66 -2.61
CA ILE A 225 47.63 -67.77 -3.48
C ILE A 225 48.67 -68.00 -4.60
N VAL A 226 49.18 -66.93 -5.21
CA VAL A 226 50.22 -67.01 -6.24
C VAL A 226 51.51 -67.60 -5.66
N ILE A 227 51.96 -67.12 -4.50
CA ILE A 227 53.15 -67.64 -3.81
C ILE A 227 52.97 -69.13 -3.50
N LEU A 228 51.82 -69.52 -2.94
CA LEU A 228 51.54 -70.92 -2.62
C LEU A 228 51.56 -71.79 -3.88
N SER A 229 51.00 -71.30 -4.99
CA SER A 229 51.00 -72.00 -6.27
C SER A 229 52.42 -72.21 -6.81
N ILE A 230 53.28 -71.20 -6.71
CA ILE A 230 54.70 -71.30 -7.10
C ILE A 230 55.43 -72.31 -6.22
N VAL A 231 55.20 -72.28 -4.90
CA VAL A 231 55.80 -73.24 -3.95
C VAL A 231 55.38 -74.68 -4.29
N ILE A 232 54.10 -74.91 -4.57
CA ILE A 232 53.60 -76.23 -4.98
C ILE A 232 54.28 -76.69 -6.27
N VAL A 233 54.39 -75.83 -7.29
CA VAL A 233 55.07 -76.16 -8.55
C VAL A 233 56.54 -76.51 -8.31
N VAL A 234 57.25 -75.74 -7.48
CA VAL A 234 58.66 -76.01 -7.13
C VAL A 234 58.81 -77.35 -6.41
N ILE A 235 57.94 -77.66 -5.44
CA ILE A 235 57.94 -78.94 -4.72
C ILE A 235 57.66 -80.09 -5.70
N CYS A 236 56.62 -79.98 -6.54
CA CYS A 236 56.31 -81.01 -7.54
C CYS A 236 57.45 -81.21 -8.55
N CYS A 237 58.11 -80.14 -9.01
CA CYS A 237 59.28 -80.22 -9.87
C CYS A 237 60.46 -80.92 -9.17
N ARG A 238 60.66 -80.70 -7.86
CA ARG A 238 61.68 -81.41 -7.09
C ARG A 238 61.36 -82.89 -6.92
N CYS A 239 60.12 -83.24 -6.56
CA CYS A 239 59.69 -84.64 -6.47
C CYS A 239 59.85 -85.39 -7.80
N LYS A 240 59.49 -84.76 -8.93
CA LYS A 240 59.64 -85.36 -10.27
C LYS A 240 61.11 -85.58 -10.67
N ASN A 241 62.04 -84.80 -10.12
CA ASN A 241 63.47 -84.99 -10.34
C ASN A 241 64.05 -86.09 -9.43
N ASP A 242 63.56 -86.25 -8.20
CA ASP A 242 63.97 -87.32 -7.29
C ASP A 242 63.57 -88.72 -7.79
N ASP A 243 62.42 -88.85 -8.46
CA ASP A 243 62.00 -90.10 -9.10
C ASP A 243 62.92 -90.51 -10.27
N LYS A 244 63.51 -89.54 -10.99
CA LYS A 244 64.47 -89.83 -12.07
C LYS A 244 65.86 -90.27 -11.59
N VAL A 245 66.20 -90.06 -10.32
CA VAL A 245 67.48 -90.51 -9.74
C VAL A 245 67.39 -91.95 -9.22
N LYS A 246 66.20 -92.46 -8.92
CA LYS A 246 66.00 -93.85 -8.43
C LYS A 246 65.92 -94.90 -9.53
N GLU A 247 65.77 -94.52 -10.80
CA GLU A 247 65.91 -95.43 -11.95
C GLU A 247 67.34 -95.40 -12.51
N LYS A 248 68.30 -95.92 -11.74
CA LYS A 248 69.51 -96.52 -12.33
C LYS A 248 69.52 -98.01 -11.95
N PRO A 249 69.21 -98.92 -12.89
CA PRO A 249 69.28 -100.35 -12.61
C PRO A 249 70.73 -100.75 -12.33
N ASN A 250 70.92 -101.49 -11.24
CA ASN A 250 72.05 -102.38 -11.05
C ASN A 250 72.08 -103.37 -12.21
N ALA A 251 73.10 -103.28 -13.06
CA ALA A 251 73.59 -104.35 -13.90
C ALA A 251 75.01 -103.99 -14.36
#